data_AF-A0A8H4AUQ5-F1
#
_entry.id   AF-A0A8H4AUQ5-F1
#
_cell.length_a   1.000
_cell.length_b   1.000
_cell.length_c   1.000
_cell.angle_alpha   90.00
_cell.angle_beta   90.00
_cell.angle_gamma   90.00
#
_symmetry.space_group_name_H-M   'P 1'
#
loop_
_entity.id
_entity.type
_entity.pdbx_description
1 polymer ?
#
loop_
_entity_poly.entity_id
_entity_poly.type
_entity_poly.pdbx_seq_one_letter_code
_entity_poly.pdbx_strand_id
1 'polypeptide(L)'
;MIERALNLQQCFKDATLEISASSYPTLSYTIPIYNYLIDLIEKFLKEESYSNDIINAIDKAKLKLQKYYPTTNGLAYITAAIIDPRLKLDYFKDQDFDEETIEIYQQQIINLWKTKYMPTQNQNNNQATNKSSGLMAYMLHETDYPNLARIARDFLAIPGTSVPVERIFSNSADLISSKRHSLNPETIKICMCLKSWLKFTNEK
;
A
#
# COMPACT_ATOMS: atom_id res chain seq x y z
N MET A 1 15.85 -7.76 -28.10
CA MET A 1 16.18 -8.47 -26.84
C MET A 1 16.48 -7.49 -25.69
N ILE A 2 17.50 -6.63 -25.79
CA ILE A 2 17.87 -5.67 -24.72
C ILE A 2 16.75 -4.67 -24.40
N GLU A 3 16.12 -4.09 -25.42
CA GLU A 3 15.02 -3.12 -25.25
C GLU A 3 13.81 -3.71 -24.51
N ARG A 4 13.47 -4.99 -24.78
CA ARG A 4 12.40 -5.69 -24.07
C ARG A 4 12.75 -5.97 -22.61
N ALA A 5 13.99 -6.39 -22.33
CA ALA A 5 14.46 -6.55 -20.96
C ALA A 5 14.46 -5.22 -20.19
N LEU A 6 14.75 -4.11 -20.88
CA LEU A 6 14.68 -2.76 -20.31
C LEU A 6 13.23 -2.34 -20.03
N ASN A 7 12.29 -2.66 -20.92
CA ASN A 7 10.86 -2.45 -20.71
C ASN A 7 10.34 -3.25 -19.51
N LEU A 8 10.76 -4.52 -19.37
CA LEU A 8 10.45 -5.34 -18.20
C LEU A 8 10.91 -4.64 -16.90
N GLN A 9 12.17 -4.22 -16.84
CA GLN A 9 12.71 -3.50 -15.68
C GLN A 9 11.96 -2.19 -15.40
N GLN A 10 11.53 -1.48 -16.44
CA GLN A 10 10.74 -0.26 -16.31
C GLN A 10 9.39 -0.54 -15.64
N CYS A 11 8.70 -1.64 -15.99
CA CYS A 11 7.46 -2.03 -15.31
C CYS A 11 7.66 -2.33 -13.82
N PHE A 12 8.78 -2.96 -13.44
CA PHE A 12 9.14 -3.15 -12.02
C PHE A 12 9.38 -1.83 -11.30
N LYS A 13 10.04 -0.89 -11.97
CA LYS A 13 10.27 0.45 -11.44
C LYS A 13 8.96 1.19 -11.22
N ASP A 14 8.05 1.14 -12.18
CA ASP A 14 6.75 1.82 -12.09
C ASP A 14 5.90 1.23 -10.96
N ALA A 15 5.83 -0.10 -10.84
CA ALA A 15 5.18 -0.78 -9.72
C ALA A 15 5.79 -0.38 -8.36
N THR A 16 7.12 -0.24 -8.29
CA THR A 16 7.82 0.20 -7.07
C THR A 16 7.48 1.65 -6.73
N LEU A 17 7.40 2.54 -7.73
CA LEU A 17 7.04 3.94 -7.52
C LEU A 17 5.60 4.08 -7.00
N GLU A 18 4.68 3.28 -7.54
CA GLU A 18 3.28 3.27 -7.16
C GLU A 18 3.09 2.89 -5.69
N ILE A 19 3.70 1.78 -5.25
CA ILE A 19 3.59 1.33 -3.84
C ILE A 19 4.41 2.17 -2.86
N SER A 20 5.35 2.98 -3.36
CA SER A 20 6.19 3.89 -2.56
C SER A 20 5.58 5.28 -2.38
N ALA A 21 4.40 5.52 -2.95
CA ALA A 21 3.70 6.79 -2.78
C ALA A 21 3.25 7.00 -1.32
N SER A 22 2.99 8.26 -0.98
CA SER A 22 2.49 8.66 0.35
C SER A 22 1.26 9.56 0.29
N SER A 23 0.75 9.84 -0.92
CA SER A 23 -0.37 10.75 -1.16
C SER A 23 -1.72 10.03 -1.29
N TYR A 24 -1.72 8.70 -1.36
CA TYR A 24 -2.89 7.85 -1.44
C TYR A 24 -2.64 6.51 -0.72
N PRO A 25 -3.70 5.74 -0.41
CA PRO A 25 -3.55 4.41 0.17
C PRO A 25 -2.74 3.50 -0.74
N THR A 26 -1.61 3.00 -0.24
CA THR A 26 -0.71 2.11 -1.01
C THR A 26 -0.86 0.65 -0.63
N LEU A 27 -1.33 0.35 0.59
CA LEU A 27 -1.41 -1.03 1.09
C LEU A 27 -2.44 -1.87 0.31
N SER A 28 -3.52 -1.25 -0.15
CA SER A 28 -4.55 -1.90 -0.97
C SER A 28 -3.99 -2.37 -2.32
N TYR A 29 -2.97 -1.70 -2.86
CA TYR A 29 -2.34 -2.04 -4.13
C TYR A 29 -1.34 -3.19 -4.04
N THR A 30 -0.96 -3.66 -2.85
CA THR A 30 0.04 -4.72 -2.72
C THR A 30 -0.36 -5.98 -3.49
N ILE A 31 -1.58 -6.50 -3.29
CA ILE A 31 -2.06 -7.71 -3.98
C ILE A 31 -2.13 -7.49 -5.50
N PRO A 32 -2.77 -6.41 -6.01
CA PRO A 32 -2.76 -6.08 -7.44
C PRO A 32 -1.37 -5.98 -8.07
N ILE A 33 -0.42 -5.37 -7.37
CA ILE A 33 0.95 -5.20 -7.88
C ILE A 33 1.65 -6.55 -8.00
N TYR A 34 1.48 -7.45 -7.02
CA TYR A 34 2.03 -8.79 -7.13
C TYR A 34 1.45 -9.56 -8.33
N ASN A 35 0.13 -9.56 -8.47
CA ASN A 35 -0.54 -10.23 -9.60
C ASN A 35 -0.07 -9.67 -10.93
N TYR A 36 -0.06 -8.34 -11.08
CA TYR A 36 0.46 -7.65 -12.25
C TYR A 36 1.90 -8.05 -12.60
N LEU A 37 2.80 -8.07 -11.61
CA LEU A 37 4.22 -8.41 -11.85
C LEU A 37 4.40 -9.89 -12.22
N ILE A 38 3.62 -10.79 -11.61
CA ILE A 38 3.65 -12.22 -11.95
C ILE A 38 3.14 -12.43 -13.38
N ASP A 39 1.98 -11.87 -13.72
CA ASP A 39 1.40 -11.96 -15.07
C ASP A 39 2.34 -11.38 -16.13
N LEU A 40 3.00 -10.27 -15.81
CA LEU A 40 3.94 -9.63 -16.70
C LEU A 40 5.17 -10.50 -16.96
N ILE A 41 5.71 -11.17 -15.94
CA ILE A 41 6.77 -12.16 -16.13
C ILE A 41 6.28 -13.32 -17.00
N GLU A 42 5.10 -13.86 -16.71
CA GLU A 42 4.56 -15.00 -17.45
C GLU A 42 4.31 -14.68 -18.92
N LYS A 43 3.78 -13.49 -19.18
CA LYS A 43 3.62 -12.96 -20.54
C LYS A 43 4.98 -12.82 -21.22
N PHE A 44 5.97 -12.24 -20.53
CA PHE A 44 7.31 -12.07 -21.08
C PHE A 44 7.93 -13.42 -21.48
N LEU A 45 7.78 -14.46 -20.66
CA LEU A 45 8.30 -15.82 -20.92
C LEU A 45 7.57 -16.54 -22.08
N LYS A 46 6.31 -16.20 -22.37
CA LYS A 46 5.53 -16.81 -23.46
C LYS A 46 5.85 -16.24 -24.85
N GLU A 47 6.32 -14.99 -24.93
CA GLU A 47 6.37 -14.23 -26.19
C GLU A 47 7.57 -14.54 -27.10
N GLU A 48 8.70 -15.08 -26.60
CA GLU A 48 9.88 -15.36 -27.43
C GLU A 48 10.94 -16.24 -26.76
N SER A 49 11.91 -16.74 -27.54
CA SER A 49 13.10 -17.43 -27.03
C SER A 49 14.19 -16.40 -26.67
N TYR A 50 14.54 -16.34 -25.38
CA TYR A 50 15.56 -15.44 -24.85
C TYR A 50 16.87 -16.20 -24.57
N SER A 51 17.97 -15.46 -24.36
CA SER A 51 19.20 -16.04 -23.83
C SER A 51 18.93 -16.74 -22.49
N ASN A 52 19.59 -17.87 -22.26
CA ASN A 52 19.51 -18.63 -21.01
C ASN A 52 19.79 -17.75 -19.77
N ASP A 53 20.65 -16.74 -19.89
CA ASP A 53 20.95 -15.82 -18.78
C ASP A 53 19.74 -14.97 -18.39
N ILE A 54 18.97 -14.50 -19.38
CA ILE A 54 17.77 -13.69 -19.17
C ILE A 54 16.66 -14.56 -18.57
N ILE A 55 16.48 -15.76 -19.10
CA ILE A 55 15.50 -16.72 -18.57
C ILE A 55 15.81 -17.04 -17.11
N ASN A 56 17.06 -17.38 -16.79
CA ASN A 56 17.49 -17.68 -15.41
C ASN A 56 17.32 -16.48 -14.46
N ALA A 57 17.58 -15.25 -14.94
CA ALA A 57 17.35 -14.04 -14.16
C ALA A 57 15.85 -13.82 -13.87
N ILE A 58 15.00 -14.02 -14.86
CA ILE A 58 13.55 -13.86 -14.74
C ILE A 58 12.95 -14.96 -13.86
N ASP A 59 13.40 -16.21 -13.98
CA ASP A 59 12.97 -17.31 -13.11
C ASP A 59 13.30 -17.00 -11.65
N LYS A 60 14.51 -16.49 -11.36
CA LYS A 60 14.87 -16.03 -10.01
C LYS A 60 13.99 -14.89 -9.52
N ALA A 61 13.60 -13.95 -10.39
CA ALA A 61 12.68 -12.87 -10.05
C ALA A 61 11.28 -13.43 -9.73
N LYS A 62 10.75 -14.34 -10.55
CA LYS A 62 9.47 -15.02 -10.35
C LYS A 62 9.45 -15.79 -9.02
N LEU A 63 10.49 -16.59 -8.76
CA LEU A 63 10.64 -17.33 -7.51
C LEU A 63 10.62 -16.40 -6.29
N LYS A 64 11.25 -15.23 -6.40
CA LYS A 64 11.23 -14.25 -5.31
C LYS A 64 9.83 -13.65 -5.12
N LEU A 65 9.11 -13.32 -6.18
CA LEU A 65 7.72 -12.85 -6.06
C LEU A 65 6.83 -13.91 -5.43
N GLN A 66 6.89 -15.15 -5.92
CA GLN A 66 6.11 -16.27 -5.38
C GLN A 66 6.46 -16.60 -3.93
N LYS A 67 7.71 -16.43 -3.51
CA LYS A 67 8.12 -16.60 -2.12
C LYS A 67 7.41 -15.63 -1.17
N TYR A 68 7.23 -14.38 -1.58
CA TYR A 68 6.66 -13.33 -0.72
C TYR A 68 5.17 -13.11 -0.94
N TYR A 69 4.61 -13.52 -2.07
CA TYR A 69 3.18 -13.40 -2.35
C TYR A 69 2.28 -13.93 -1.22
N PRO A 70 2.53 -15.11 -0.61
CA PRO A 70 1.70 -15.59 0.50
C PRO A 70 1.64 -14.65 1.71
N THR A 71 2.63 -13.76 1.88
CA THR A 71 2.61 -12.78 2.97
C THR A 71 1.52 -11.71 2.80
N THR A 72 1.01 -11.52 1.57
CA THR A 72 -0.14 -10.65 1.30
C THR A 72 -1.46 -11.24 1.78
N ASN A 73 -1.50 -12.51 2.20
CA ASN A 73 -2.65 -13.10 2.89
C ASN A 73 -2.76 -12.64 4.36
N GLY A 74 -1.89 -11.72 4.79
CA GLY A 74 -2.05 -11.06 6.08
C GLY A 74 -3.31 -10.20 6.13
N LEU A 75 -3.98 -10.22 7.28
CA LEU A 75 -5.23 -9.50 7.53
C LEU A 75 -5.20 -8.03 7.07
N ALA A 76 -4.07 -7.34 7.26
CA ALA A 76 -3.92 -5.93 6.89
C ALA A 76 -4.04 -5.69 5.38
N TYR A 77 -3.38 -6.51 4.57
CA TYR A 77 -3.40 -6.40 3.12
C TYR A 77 -4.78 -6.73 2.55
N ILE A 78 -5.37 -7.84 2.99
CA ILE A 78 -6.70 -8.28 2.58
C ILE A 78 -7.74 -7.22 2.95
N THR A 79 -7.71 -6.74 4.19
CA THR A 79 -8.67 -5.74 4.68
C THR A 79 -8.53 -4.42 3.91
N ALA A 80 -7.30 -3.96 3.66
CA ALA A 80 -7.06 -2.77 2.86
C ALA A 80 -7.59 -2.93 1.43
N ALA A 81 -7.32 -4.05 0.77
CA ALA A 81 -7.77 -4.32 -0.59
C ALA A 81 -9.31 -4.42 -0.70
N ILE A 82 -9.96 -5.12 0.22
CA ILE A 82 -11.42 -5.31 0.18
C ILE A 82 -12.17 -4.02 0.53
N ILE A 83 -11.63 -3.22 1.45
CA ILE A 83 -12.30 -1.97 1.83
C ILE A 83 -12.17 -0.93 0.74
N ASP A 84 -11.05 -0.88 0.02
CA ASP A 84 -10.79 0.06 -1.08
C ASP A 84 -11.91 -0.01 -2.14
N PRO A 85 -12.61 1.10 -2.47
CA PRO A 85 -13.77 1.05 -3.34
C PRO A 85 -13.38 0.77 -4.79
N ARG A 86 -12.09 0.88 -5.12
CA ARG A 86 -11.53 0.62 -6.45
C ARG A 86 -11.34 -0.87 -6.72
N LEU A 87 -11.20 -1.69 -5.67
CA LEU A 87 -10.93 -3.12 -5.78
C LEU A 87 -12.15 -3.93 -5.31
N LYS A 88 -12.53 -3.76 -4.04
CA LYS A 88 -13.61 -4.51 -3.37
C LYS A 88 -13.40 -6.03 -3.46
N LEU A 89 -14.43 -6.79 -3.10
CA LEU A 89 -14.48 -8.24 -3.33
C LEU A 89 -14.53 -8.61 -4.81
N ASP A 90 -15.01 -7.70 -5.67
CA ASP A 90 -15.15 -7.93 -7.10
C ASP A 90 -13.79 -8.16 -7.77
N TYR A 91 -12.75 -7.43 -7.35
CA TYR A 91 -11.38 -7.67 -7.82
C TYR A 91 -10.93 -9.12 -7.65
N PHE A 92 -11.22 -9.76 -6.51
CA PHE A 92 -10.78 -11.15 -6.29
C PHE A 92 -11.54 -12.14 -7.18
N LYS A 93 -12.81 -11.87 -7.46
CA LYS A 93 -13.60 -12.67 -8.41
C LYS A 93 -13.09 -12.52 -9.84
N ASP A 94 -12.74 -11.29 -10.22
CA ASP A 94 -12.22 -10.96 -11.56
C ASP A 94 -10.79 -11.48 -11.81
N GLN A 95 -10.09 -11.93 -10.77
CA GLN A 95 -8.72 -12.46 -10.83
C GLN A 95 -8.67 -13.97 -10.61
N ASP A 96 -9.81 -14.65 -10.78
CA ASP A 96 -9.94 -16.11 -10.70
C ASP A 96 -9.41 -16.71 -9.37
N PHE A 97 -9.54 -15.98 -8.26
CA PHE A 97 -9.28 -16.57 -6.94
C PHE A 97 -10.32 -17.66 -6.65
N ASP A 98 -9.88 -18.74 -6.00
CA ASP A 98 -10.78 -19.80 -5.58
C ASP A 98 -11.84 -19.31 -4.59
N GLU A 99 -13.05 -19.86 -4.70
CA GLU A 99 -14.19 -19.47 -3.85
C GLU A 99 -13.88 -19.67 -2.36
N GLU A 100 -13.13 -20.71 -2.01
CA GLU A 100 -12.71 -21.00 -0.63
C GLU A 100 -11.85 -19.86 -0.05
N THR A 101 -10.87 -19.37 -0.79
CA THR A 101 -10.01 -18.24 -0.37
C THR A 101 -10.82 -16.95 -0.19
N ILE A 102 -11.76 -16.68 -1.11
CA ILE A 102 -12.65 -15.51 -1.00
C ILE A 102 -13.51 -15.62 0.27
N GLU A 103 -14.05 -16.80 0.57
CA GLU A 103 -14.81 -17.03 1.80
C GLU A 103 -13.96 -16.82 3.05
N ILE A 104 -12.72 -17.33 3.07
CA ILE A 104 -11.78 -17.10 4.18
C ILE A 104 -11.56 -15.59 4.41
N TYR A 105 -11.33 -14.82 3.36
CA TYR A 105 -11.13 -13.37 3.46
C TYR A 105 -12.37 -12.65 4.01
N GLN A 106 -13.56 -13.05 3.56
CA GLN A 106 -14.81 -12.51 4.09
C GLN A 106 -14.96 -12.82 5.58
N GLN A 107 -14.71 -14.06 6.01
CA GLN A 107 -14.81 -14.45 7.41
C GLN A 107 -13.80 -13.68 8.29
N GLN A 108 -12.57 -13.48 7.80
CA GLN A 108 -11.57 -12.69 8.50
C GLN A 108 -12.03 -11.25 8.75
N ILE A 109 -12.60 -10.58 7.74
CA ILE A 109 -13.10 -9.20 7.87
C ILE A 109 -14.33 -9.14 8.78
N ILE A 110 -15.25 -10.10 8.66
CA ILE A 110 -16.43 -10.18 9.53
C ILE A 110 -15.99 -10.34 10.99
N ASN A 111 -15.02 -11.20 11.26
CA ASN A 111 -14.49 -11.40 12.61
C ASN A 111 -13.76 -10.16 13.13
N LEU A 112 -12.97 -9.48 12.28
CA LEU A 112 -12.36 -8.21 12.62
C LEU A 112 -13.42 -7.14 12.97
N TRP A 113 -14.47 -7.05 12.16
CA TRP A 113 -15.57 -6.12 12.42
C TRP A 113 -16.27 -6.44 13.75
N LYS A 114 -16.63 -7.71 13.99
CA LYS A 114 -17.29 -8.14 15.24
C LYS A 114 -16.46 -7.85 16.48
N THR A 115 -15.14 -8.05 16.42
CA THR A 115 -14.26 -7.93 17.59
C THR A 115 -13.86 -6.48 17.90
N LYS A 116 -13.59 -5.66 16.88
CA LYS A 116 -12.99 -4.31 17.07
C LYS A 116 -13.90 -3.16 16.62
N TYR A 117 -14.89 -3.41 15.76
CA TYR A 117 -15.68 -2.34 15.10
C TYR A 117 -17.19 -2.45 15.25
N MET A 118 -17.70 -3.50 15.91
CA MET A 118 -19.12 -3.63 16.22
C MET A 118 -19.55 -2.47 17.12
N PRO A 119 -20.68 -1.79 16.82
CA PRO A 119 -21.15 -0.70 17.65
C PRO A 119 -21.60 -1.27 19.00
N THR A 120 -20.84 -0.99 20.06
CA THR A 120 -21.39 -0.98 21.41
C THR A 120 -22.46 0.11 21.39
N GLN A 121 -23.70 -0.23 21.75
CA GLN A 121 -24.76 0.79 21.80
C GLN A 121 -24.33 1.90 22.77
N ASN A 122 -23.91 3.03 22.20
CA ASN A 122 -24.00 4.36 22.78
C ASN A 122 -23.74 5.37 21.66
N GLN A 123 -24.84 5.79 21.04
CA GLN A 123 -24.92 7.05 20.33
C GLN A 123 -24.60 8.16 21.33
N ASN A 124 -23.66 9.05 20.98
CA ASN A 124 -23.72 10.47 21.30
C ASN A 124 -22.68 11.22 20.43
N ASN A 125 -23.20 11.79 19.34
CA ASN A 125 -22.91 13.08 18.71
C ASN A 125 -21.56 13.78 18.99
N ASN A 126 -20.79 14.11 17.94
CA ASN A 126 -20.69 15.47 17.37
C ASN A 126 -19.54 15.67 16.35
N GLN A 127 -19.95 16.17 15.18
CA GLN A 127 -19.35 17.07 14.16
C GLN A 127 -17.83 17.35 13.99
N ALA A 128 -17.44 17.23 12.69
CA ALA A 128 -16.64 18.12 11.83
C ALA A 128 -15.08 18.10 11.84
N THR A 129 -14.45 17.87 10.67
CA THR A 129 -13.78 18.90 9.82
C THR A 129 -13.01 18.31 8.62
N ASN A 130 -12.80 19.16 7.60
CA ASN A 130 -12.33 18.89 6.23
C ASN A 130 -10.82 18.54 6.05
N LYS A 131 -10.48 17.78 4.98
CA LYS A 131 -9.60 18.17 3.82
C LYS A 131 -8.67 17.04 3.25
N SER A 132 -8.98 16.64 1.99
CA SER A 132 -8.17 16.14 0.84
C SER A 132 -7.49 14.74 0.82
N SER A 133 -7.71 14.07 -0.33
CA SER A 133 -6.98 12.96 -0.98
C SER A 133 -7.29 11.52 -0.51
N GLY A 134 -7.88 10.72 -1.42
CA GLY A 134 -8.16 9.28 -1.29
C GLY A 134 -9.21 8.88 -0.24
N LEU A 135 -9.04 9.36 0.99
CA LEU A 135 -9.91 9.18 2.15
C LEU A 135 -11.23 9.95 2.09
N MET A 136 -11.33 10.98 1.23
CA MET A 136 -12.52 11.86 1.17
C MET A 136 -13.81 11.14 0.74
N ALA A 137 -13.71 10.09 -0.08
CA ALA A 137 -14.88 9.29 -0.46
C ALA A 137 -15.53 8.63 0.78
N TYR A 138 -14.72 8.14 1.73
CA TYR A 138 -15.24 7.55 2.97
C TYR A 138 -15.71 8.59 3.97
N MET A 139 -15.10 9.78 3.98
CA MET A 139 -15.56 10.89 4.82
C MET A 139 -16.92 11.44 4.37
N LEU A 140 -17.22 11.42 3.06
CA LEU A 140 -18.51 11.83 2.51
C LEU A 140 -19.65 10.86 2.88
N HIS A 141 -19.33 9.60 3.12
CA HIS A 141 -20.27 8.55 3.53
C HIS A 141 -20.10 8.12 5.00
N GLU A 142 -19.35 8.88 5.80
CA GLU A 142 -19.09 8.55 7.21
C GLU A 142 -20.37 8.61 8.05
N THR A 143 -21.33 9.45 7.67
CA THR A 143 -22.66 9.51 8.29
C THR A 143 -23.47 8.23 8.04
N ASP A 144 -23.30 7.62 6.87
CA ASP A 144 -24.09 6.47 6.43
C ASP A 144 -23.48 5.16 6.95
N TYR A 145 -22.14 5.10 7.03
CA TYR A 145 -21.38 3.92 7.43
C TYR A 145 -20.22 4.23 8.39
N PRO A 146 -20.49 4.68 9.63
CA PRO A 146 -19.46 5.18 10.55
C PRO A 146 -18.42 4.12 10.94
N ASN A 147 -18.86 2.86 11.11
CA ASN A 147 -17.96 1.77 11.47
C ASN A 147 -17.07 1.33 10.29
N LEU A 148 -17.61 1.36 9.06
CA LEU A 148 -16.83 1.04 7.87
C LEU A 148 -15.79 2.14 7.58
N ALA A 149 -16.19 3.41 7.72
CA ALA A 149 -15.27 4.54 7.61
C ALA A 149 -14.13 4.44 8.64
N ARG A 150 -14.40 3.95 9.87
CA ARG A 150 -13.38 3.70 10.88
C ARG A 150 -12.39 2.62 10.45
N ILE A 151 -12.85 1.51 9.88
CA ILE A 151 -11.94 0.47 9.37
C ILE A 151 -11.13 1.00 8.18
N ALA A 152 -11.76 1.72 7.25
CA ALA A 152 -11.08 2.33 6.11
C ALA A 152 -9.93 3.24 6.57
N ARG A 153 -10.16 4.08 7.58
CA ARG A 153 -9.10 4.93 8.15
C ARG A 153 -7.96 4.13 8.77
N ASP A 154 -8.27 3.08 9.53
CA ASP A 154 -7.24 2.28 10.21
C ASP A 154 -6.35 1.52 9.22
N PHE A 155 -6.91 0.99 8.13
CA PHE A 155 -6.18 0.11 7.20
C PHE A 155 -5.64 0.83 5.96
N LEU A 156 -6.38 1.78 5.38
CA LEU A 156 -5.92 2.51 4.19
C LEU A 156 -4.86 3.57 4.52
N ALA A 157 -4.73 3.98 5.79
CA ALA A 157 -3.66 4.86 6.24
C ALA A 157 -2.31 4.14 6.41
N ILE A 158 -2.29 2.81 6.41
CA ILE A 158 -1.04 2.04 6.53
C ILE A 158 -0.27 2.17 5.21
N PRO A 159 1.00 2.62 5.23
CA PRO A 159 1.81 2.64 4.03
C PRO A 159 2.20 1.21 3.60
N GLY A 160 2.27 0.97 2.30
CA GLY A 160 2.66 -0.33 1.74
C GLY A 160 4.16 -0.60 1.83
N THR A 161 4.96 0.44 2.09
CA THR A 161 6.44 0.36 2.18
C THR A 161 7.01 1.31 3.24
N SER A 162 8.27 1.09 3.64
CA SER A 162 9.05 2.02 4.46
C SER A 162 9.64 3.19 3.66
N VAL A 163 9.47 3.22 2.33
CA VAL A 163 10.09 4.24 1.46
C VAL A 163 9.70 5.67 1.84
N PRO A 164 8.44 5.98 2.21
CA PRO A 164 8.08 7.33 2.66
C PRO A 164 8.89 7.78 3.88
N VAL A 165 9.11 6.89 4.86
CA VAL A 165 9.86 7.24 6.07
C VAL A 165 11.35 7.34 5.78
N GLU A 166 11.90 6.45 4.96
CA GLU A 166 13.29 6.50 4.50
C GLU A 166 13.59 7.81 3.78
N ARG A 167 12.68 8.29 2.91
CA ARG A 167 12.82 9.58 2.23
C ARG A 167 12.91 10.76 3.22
N ILE A 168 12.15 10.72 4.31
CA ILE A 168 12.20 11.75 5.36
C ILE A 168 13.58 11.71 6.06
N PHE A 169 14.08 10.51 6.38
CA PHE A 169 15.42 10.35 6.99
C PHE A 169 16.54 10.81 6.06
N SER A 170 16.54 10.39 4.79
CA SER A 170 17.55 10.80 3.80
C SER A 170 17.57 12.32 3.62
N ASN A 171 16.40 12.96 3.53
CA ASN A 171 16.28 14.42 3.42
C ASN A 171 16.65 15.18 4.70
N SER A 172 16.89 14.47 5.80
CA SER A 172 17.26 15.02 7.10
C SER A 172 18.70 14.66 7.48
N ALA A 173 19.46 14.01 6.58
CA ALA A 173 20.86 13.65 6.80
C ALA A 173 21.71 14.88 7.17
N ASP A 174 21.42 16.05 6.60
CA ASP A 174 22.12 17.30 6.92
C ASP A 174 21.88 17.80 8.36
N LEU A 175 20.76 17.41 8.99
CA LEU A 175 20.45 17.74 10.39
C LEU A 175 21.17 16.80 11.38
N ILE A 176 21.53 15.60 10.92
CA ILE A 176 22.17 14.55 11.70
C ILE A 176 23.70 14.57 11.51
N SER A 177 24.18 15.20 10.43
CA SER A 177 25.60 15.26 10.09
C SER A 177 26.44 15.97 11.16
N SER A 178 27.59 15.38 11.49
CA SER A 178 28.57 15.87 12.47
C SER A 178 29.24 17.20 12.12
N LYS A 179 28.96 17.78 10.94
CA LYS A 179 29.52 19.06 10.48
C LYS A 179 28.76 20.31 10.95
N ARG A 180 27.55 20.17 11.54
CA ARG A 180 26.82 21.27 12.18
C ARG A 180 26.59 20.90 13.64
N HIS A 181 26.84 21.85 14.54
CA HIS A 181 26.79 21.72 16.00
C HIS A 181 25.70 20.76 16.49
N SER A 182 26.10 19.83 17.36
CA SER A 182 25.31 18.74 17.96
C SER A 182 23.94 19.23 18.44
N LEU A 183 22.92 19.13 17.57
CA LEU A 183 21.55 19.35 17.96
C LEU A 183 21.12 18.20 18.88
N ASN A 184 20.36 18.53 19.91
CA ASN A 184 19.74 17.51 20.75
C ASN A 184 18.85 16.62 19.87
N PRO A 185 18.86 15.28 20.04
CA PRO A 185 17.93 14.37 19.35
C PRO A 185 16.47 14.84 19.34
N GLU A 186 15.98 15.46 20.41
CA GLU A 186 14.61 15.99 20.44
C GLU A 186 14.42 17.17 19.47
N THR A 187 15.41 18.06 19.38
CA THR A 187 15.39 19.17 18.40
C THR A 187 15.41 18.65 16.97
N ILE A 188 16.21 17.61 16.69
CA ILE A 188 16.27 16.97 15.37
C ILE A 188 14.90 16.41 15.00
N LYS A 189 14.26 15.66 15.91
CA LYS A 189 12.92 15.11 15.73
C LYS A 189 11.88 16.20 15.44
N ILE A 190 11.86 17.29 16.23
CA ILE A 190 10.95 18.42 16.01
C ILE A 190 11.17 19.04 14.62
N CYS A 191 12.42 19.31 14.24
CA CYS A 191 12.75 19.85 12.91
C CYS A 191 12.28 18.93 11.78
N MET A 192 12.47 17.62 11.92
CA MET A 192 12.02 16.63 10.93
C MET A 192 10.49 16.62 10.79
N CYS A 193 9.76 16.61 11.91
CA CYS A 193 8.29 16.68 11.91
C CYS A 193 7.78 17.97 11.28
N LEU A 194 8.31 19.13 11.71
CA LEU A 194 7.91 20.44 11.18
C LEU A 194 8.16 20.55 9.68
N LYS A 195 9.32 20.11 9.19
CA LYS A 195 9.65 20.09 7.75
C LYS A 195 8.67 19.22 6.96
N SER A 196 8.31 18.05 7.49
CA SER A 196 7.34 17.15 6.87
C SER A 196 5.93 17.76 6.82
N TRP A 197 5.46 18.31 7.93
CA TRP A 197 4.13 18.94 8.02
C TRP A 197 3.99 20.18 7.14
N LEU A 198 5.03 21.03 7.09
CA LEU A 198 5.05 22.23 6.24
C LEU A 198 4.93 21.86 4.75
N LYS A 199 5.56 20.77 4.33
CA LYS A 199 5.42 20.26 2.96
C LYS A 199 3.97 19.88 2.66
N PHE A 200 3.31 19.20 3.60
CA PHE A 200 1.91 18.78 3.47
C PHE A 200 0.92 19.97 3.44
N THR A 201 1.26 21.10 4.08
CA THR A 201 0.42 22.32 4.03
C THR A 201 0.61 23.11 2.73
N ASN A 202 1.79 23.06 2.12
CA ASN A 202 2.12 23.83 0.92
C ASN A 202 1.77 23.11 -0.40
N GLU A 203 1.46 21.81 -0.36
CA GLU A 203 1.02 21.01 -1.50
C GLU A 203 -0.53 20.98 -1.68
N LYS A 204 -1.27 21.79 -0.91
CA LYS A 204 -2.73 21.99 -1.06
C LYS A 204 -3.06 23.38 -1.60
#